data_AF-A0A927TP48-F1
#
_entry.id   AF-A0A927TP48-F1
#
_cell.length_a   1.000
_cell.length_b   1.000
_cell.length_c   1.000
_cell.angle_alpha   90.00
_cell.angle_beta   90.00
_cell.angle_gamma   90.00
#
_symmetry.space_group_name_H-M   'P 1'
#
loop_
_entity.id
_entity.type
_entity.pdbx_description
1 polymer ?
#
loop_
_entity_poly.entity_id
_entity_poly.type
_entity_poly.pdbx_seq_one_letter_code
_entity_poly.pdbx_strand_id
1 'polypeptide(L)'
;MERDGRVWYYQYDGHGDVRMLTDETGKTTDHCRYDAYGNLLEKEGDTKNDFLYTGEQYNENTGLYYLRARYMDPSTGTFISMDSYPGSLSDLVSLHKYLYANADPVKYEDPSGFVATSISESAAVTSIQSTLNGIQHAHALRKVI
;
A
#
# COMPACT_ATOMS: atom_id res chain seq x y z
N MET A 1 -11.09 9.34 5.07
CA MET A 1 -10.91 9.42 6.53
C MET A 1 -11.86 10.45 7.11
N GLU A 2 -12.34 10.24 8.33
CA GLU A 2 -13.09 11.24 9.09
C GLU A 2 -12.29 11.63 10.32
N ARG A 3 -12.15 12.93 10.58
CA ARG A 3 -11.43 13.48 11.74
C ARG A 3 -12.04 14.82 12.12
N ASP A 4 -12.30 15.02 13.41
CA ASP A 4 -12.90 16.25 13.96
C ASP A 4 -14.19 16.68 13.23
N GLY A 5 -15.02 15.71 12.82
CA GLY A 5 -16.28 15.96 12.10
C GLY A 5 -16.12 16.41 10.65
N ARG A 6 -14.92 16.30 10.07
CA ARG A 6 -14.64 16.57 8.65
C ARG A 6 -14.25 15.28 7.93
N VAL A 7 -14.60 15.20 6.66
CA VAL A 7 -14.29 14.06 5.80
C VAL A 7 -13.28 14.46 4.73
N TRP A 8 -12.27 13.60 4.57
CA TRP A 8 -11.32 13.66 3.46
C TRP A 8 -11.33 12.35 2.69
N TYR A 9 -11.08 12.44 1.40
CA TYR A 9 -10.97 11.31 0.48
C TYR A 9 -9.54 11.20 -0.01
N TYR A 10 -9.00 9.98 0.04
CA TYR A 10 -7.66 9.68 -0.45
C TYR A 10 -7.67 9.58 -1.97
N GLN A 11 -6.69 10.23 -2.60
CA GLN A 11 -6.43 10.10 -4.03
C GLN A 11 -5.10 9.36 -4.20
N TYR A 12 -5.16 8.21 -4.86
CA TYR A 12 -4.04 7.31 -5.05
C TYR A 12 -3.46 7.43 -6.46
N ASP A 13 -2.16 7.17 -6.62
CA ASP A 13 -1.60 6.90 -7.95
C ASP A 13 -1.67 5.40 -8.31
N GLY A 14 -1.09 5.03 -9.45
CA GLY A 14 -1.08 3.65 -9.93
C GLY A 14 -0.21 2.69 -9.11
N HIS A 15 0.65 3.21 -8.24
CA HIS A 15 1.41 2.44 -7.27
C HIS A 15 0.60 2.18 -5.99
N GLY A 16 -0.44 2.99 -5.75
CA GLY A 16 -1.24 2.94 -4.52
C GLY A 16 -0.78 3.95 -3.48
N ASP A 17 0.08 4.91 -3.84
CA ASP A 17 0.54 5.94 -2.91
C ASP A 17 -0.53 7.01 -2.72
N VAL A 18 -0.76 7.45 -1.48
CA VAL A 18 -1.62 8.61 -1.22
C VAL A 18 -0.93 9.89 -1.73
N ARG A 19 -1.37 10.40 -2.88
CA ARG A 19 -0.82 11.60 -3.52
C ARG A 19 -1.54 12.88 -3.14
N MET A 20 -2.84 12.78 -2.84
CA MET A 20 -3.65 13.95 -2.48
C MET A 20 -4.73 13.58 -1.49
N LEU A 21 -5.18 14.59 -0.74
CA LEU A 21 -6.42 14.55 0.01
C LEU A 21 -7.39 15.57 -0.57
N THR A 22 -8.66 15.18 -0.70
CA THR A 22 -9.74 16.08 -1.11
C THR A 22 -10.81 16.14 -0.03
N ASP A 23 -11.38 17.31 0.23
CA ASP A 23 -12.50 17.49 1.16
C ASP A 23 -13.85 17.00 0.56
N GLU A 24 -14.93 17.14 1.33
CA GLU A 24 -16.30 16.80 0.94
C GLU A 24 -16.84 17.57 -0.28
N THR A 25 -16.21 18.69 -0.63
CA THR A 25 -16.55 19.48 -1.82
C THR A 25 -15.75 19.07 -3.05
N GLY A 26 -14.80 18.14 -2.89
CA GLY A 26 -13.87 17.71 -3.93
C GLY A 26 -12.67 18.64 -4.11
N LYS A 27 -12.46 19.60 -3.21
CA LYS A 27 -11.30 20.49 -3.26
C LYS A 27 -10.08 19.78 -2.67
N THR A 28 -8.95 19.84 -3.38
CA THR A 28 -7.67 19.34 -2.85
C THR A 28 -7.20 20.19 -1.67
N THR A 29 -6.88 19.53 -0.56
CA THR A 29 -6.36 20.14 0.67
C THR A 29 -4.88 19.86 0.90
N ASP A 30 -4.39 18.72 0.40
CA ASP A 30 -3.02 18.26 0.63
C ASP A 30 -2.44 17.61 -0.64
N HIS A 31 -1.13 17.76 -0.82
CA HIS A 31 -0.34 17.07 -1.85
C HIS A 31 0.86 16.39 -1.20
N CYS A 32 1.14 15.15 -1.60
CA CYS A 32 2.30 14.41 -1.14
C CYS A 32 3.11 13.86 -2.33
N ARG A 33 4.44 13.88 -2.18
CA ARG A 33 5.37 13.23 -3.11
C ARG A 33 6.37 12.40 -2.33
N TYR A 34 6.65 11.22 -2.85
CA TYR A 34 7.57 10.26 -2.27
C TYR A 34 8.69 9.93 -3.27
N ASP A 35 9.79 9.40 -2.75
CA ASP A 35 10.72 8.62 -3.57
C ASP A 35 10.21 7.17 -3.77
N ALA A 36 11.01 6.35 -4.44
CA ALA A 36 10.63 4.97 -4.75
C ALA A 36 10.46 4.06 -3.52
N TYR A 37 11.00 4.41 -2.35
CA TYR A 37 10.91 3.61 -1.13
C TYR A 37 9.92 4.20 -0.11
N GLY A 38 9.23 5.29 -0.47
CA GLY A 38 8.24 5.93 0.39
C GLY A 38 8.78 7.04 1.27
N ASN A 39 10.02 7.53 1.08
CA ASN A 39 10.46 8.74 1.79
C ASN A 39 9.68 9.94 1.27
N LEU A 40 9.04 10.68 2.18
CA LEU A 40 8.30 11.90 1.84
C LEU A 40 9.27 13.02 1.41
N LEU A 41 9.21 13.40 0.14
CA LEU A 41 10.03 14.46 -0.46
C LEU A 41 9.38 15.83 -0.33
N GLU A 42 8.07 15.89 -0.45
CA GLU A 42 7.29 17.12 -0.43
C GLU A 42 5.91 16.83 0.16
N LYS A 43 5.45 17.71 1.06
CA LYS A 43 4.09 17.72 1.59
C LYS A 43 3.56 19.15 1.61
N GLU A 44 2.43 19.35 0.97
CA GLU A 44 1.60 20.54 1.11
C GLU A 44 0.35 20.19 1.91
N GLY A 45 -0.12 21.12 2.74
CA GLY A 45 -1.26 20.90 3.62
C GLY A 45 -0.86 20.33 4.99
N ASP A 46 -1.69 20.64 5.99
CA ASP A 46 -1.44 20.29 7.39
C ASP A 46 -2.39 19.20 7.90
N THR A 47 -3.13 18.55 6.99
CA THR A 47 -4.06 17.51 7.41
C THR A 47 -3.24 16.34 7.97
N LYS A 48 -3.50 16.01 9.25
CA LYS A 48 -2.88 14.85 9.87
C LYS A 48 -3.40 13.59 9.18
N ASN A 49 -2.50 12.77 8.68
CA ASN A 49 -2.80 11.57 7.91
C ASN A 49 -1.78 10.49 8.26
N ASP A 50 -2.27 9.32 8.65
CA ASP A 50 -1.45 8.19 9.07
C ASP A 50 -1.24 7.19 7.92
N PHE A 51 -1.86 7.35 6.74
CA PHE A 51 -1.75 6.45 5.59
C PHE A 51 -1.12 7.17 4.40
N LEU A 52 0.05 6.71 3.94
CA LEU A 52 0.86 7.44 2.97
C LEU A 52 1.25 6.54 1.77
N TYR A 53 2.53 6.19 1.67
CA TYR A 53 3.10 5.31 0.64
C TYR A 53 2.42 3.93 0.65
N THR A 54 2.09 3.41 -0.53
CA THR A 54 1.31 2.18 -0.78
C THR A 54 0.02 2.06 0.05
N GLY A 55 -0.52 3.19 0.54
CA GLY A 55 -1.66 3.21 1.45
C GLY A 55 -1.39 2.56 2.81
N GLU A 56 -0.13 2.29 3.16
CA GLU A 56 0.26 1.67 4.43
C GLU A 56 0.37 2.71 5.54
N GLN A 57 0.22 2.25 6.78
CA GLN A 57 0.26 3.13 7.94
C GLN A 57 1.71 3.59 8.21
N TYR A 58 1.92 4.90 8.26
CA TYR A 58 3.18 5.53 8.62
C TYR A 58 3.15 6.04 10.06
N ASN A 59 4.18 5.73 10.84
CA ASN A 59 4.36 6.28 12.17
C ASN A 59 5.41 7.40 12.15
N GLU A 60 4.95 8.64 12.29
CA GLU A 60 5.79 9.85 12.28
C GLU A 60 6.88 9.86 13.37
N ASN A 61 6.66 9.17 14.50
CA ASN A 61 7.62 9.14 15.60
C ASN A 61 8.78 8.18 15.36
N THR A 62 8.53 7.11 14.60
CA THR A 62 9.56 6.09 14.30
C THR A 62 10.11 6.21 12.88
N GLY A 63 9.39 6.88 11.98
CA GLY A 63 9.73 6.98 10.57
C GLY A 63 9.47 5.69 9.79
N LEU A 64 8.61 4.79 10.28
CA LEU A 64 8.43 3.44 9.74
C LEU A 64 7.04 3.24 9.16
N TYR A 65 6.95 2.42 8.11
CA TYR A 65 5.70 1.89 7.60
C TYR A 65 5.36 0.54 8.24
N TYR A 66 4.12 0.36 8.68
CA TYR A 66 3.63 -0.91 9.22
C TYR A 66 2.93 -1.72 8.12
N LEU A 67 3.58 -2.81 7.68
CA LEU A 67 3.11 -3.71 6.64
C LEU A 67 2.57 -5.00 7.28
N ARG A 68 1.65 -4.85 8.25
CA ARG A 68 1.01 -5.94 9.02
C ARG A 68 1.96 -6.85 9.80
N ALA A 69 2.80 -7.63 9.14
CA ALA A 69 3.73 -8.53 9.80
C ALA A 69 5.03 -7.84 10.23
N ARG A 70 5.47 -6.82 9.49
CA ARG A 70 6.78 -6.20 9.67
C ARG A 70 6.71 -4.69 9.51
N TYR A 71 7.71 -4.02 10.07
CA TYR A 71 7.93 -2.59 9.86
C TYR A 71 9.00 -2.39 8.79
N MET A 72 8.72 -1.56 7.79
CA MET A 72 9.63 -1.17 6.71
C MET A 72 10.19 0.22 7.01
N ASP A 73 11.51 0.35 6.93
CA ASP A 73 12.23 1.62 7.02
C ASP A 73 12.45 2.18 5.61
N PRO A 74 11.78 3.27 5.23
CA PRO A 74 11.90 3.85 3.90
C PRO A 74 13.30 4.45 3.66
N SER A 75 14.03 4.82 4.73
CA SER A 75 15.37 5.43 4.60
C SER A 75 16.43 4.41 4.17
N THR A 76 16.26 3.14 4.56
CA THR A 76 17.14 2.04 4.15
C THR A 76 16.54 1.18 3.05
N GLY A 77 15.23 1.28 2.81
CA GLY A 77 14.49 0.44 1.86
C GLY A 77 14.39 -1.03 2.29
N THR A 78 14.38 -1.30 3.60
CA THR A 78 14.39 -2.66 4.16
C THR A 78 13.43 -2.81 5.33
N PHE A 79 13.03 -4.04 5.62
CA PHE A 79 12.39 -4.36 6.91
C PHE A 79 13.38 -4.25 8.07
N ILE A 80 12.90 -3.86 9.24
CA ILE A 80 13.71 -3.80 10.47
C ILE A 80 13.71 -5.13 11.25
N SER A 81 12.88 -6.09 10.84
CA SER A 81 12.81 -7.44 11.41
C SER A 81 13.06 -8.50 10.36
N MET A 82 13.66 -9.61 10.80
CA MET A 82 13.99 -10.74 9.95
C MET A 82 12.73 -11.45 9.47
N ASP A 83 12.69 -11.81 8.18
CA ASP A 83 11.67 -12.70 7.62
C ASP A 83 11.71 -14.08 8.29
N SER A 84 10.55 -14.57 8.71
CA SER A 84 10.42 -15.91 9.29
C SER A 84 10.42 -17.01 8.23
N TYR A 85 10.19 -16.68 6.97
CA TYR A 85 10.29 -17.63 5.86
C TYR A 85 11.75 -18.08 5.68
N PRO A 86 12.06 -19.39 5.69
CA PRO A 86 13.44 -19.87 5.51
C PRO A 86 14.03 -19.53 4.13
N GLY A 87 13.22 -19.16 3.16
CA GLY A 87 13.64 -18.94 1.78
C GLY A 87 13.76 -20.23 0.98
N SER A 88 14.01 -20.11 -0.31
CA SER A 88 14.17 -21.23 -1.24
C SER A 88 15.45 -21.09 -2.04
N LEU A 89 16.17 -22.20 -2.27
CA LEU A 89 17.31 -22.21 -3.19
C LEU A 89 16.91 -22.02 -4.66
N SER A 90 15.63 -22.23 -4.99
CA SER A 90 15.09 -21.93 -6.32
C SER A 90 14.76 -20.45 -6.52
N ASP A 91 14.73 -19.66 -5.43
CA ASP A 91 14.49 -18.23 -5.44
C ASP A 91 15.48 -17.55 -4.49
N LEU A 92 16.65 -17.20 -5.02
CA LEU A 92 17.74 -16.63 -4.22
C LEU A 92 17.36 -15.31 -3.57
N VAL A 93 16.39 -14.56 -4.11
CA VAL A 93 15.94 -13.29 -3.54
C VAL A 93 15.29 -13.52 -2.16
N SER A 94 14.51 -14.60 -2.01
CA SER A 94 13.88 -14.99 -0.74
C SER A 94 14.87 -15.33 0.40
N LEU A 95 16.16 -15.48 0.09
CA LEU A 95 17.21 -15.68 1.10
C LEU A 95 17.61 -14.36 1.79
N HIS A 96 17.29 -13.20 1.20
CA HIS A 96 17.53 -11.88 1.78
C HIS A 96 16.43 -11.51 2.80
N LYS A 97 16.67 -11.81 4.08
CA LYS A 97 15.65 -11.76 5.15
C LYS A 97 15.09 -10.39 5.52
N TYR A 98 15.59 -9.31 4.94
CA TYR A 98 15.18 -7.94 5.25
C TYR A 98 14.71 -7.18 4.01
N LEU A 99 14.69 -7.84 2.85
CA LEU A 99 14.45 -7.15 1.58
C LEU A 99 12.98 -6.74 1.46
N TYR A 100 12.75 -5.46 1.22
CA TYR A 100 11.42 -4.96 0.84
C TYR A 100 11.28 -5.03 -0.68
N ALA A 101 10.11 -5.48 -1.15
CA ALA A 101 9.70 -5.42 -2.56
C ALA A 101 10.75 -5.97 -3.55
N ASN A 102 11.49 -7.02 -3.18
CA ASN A 102 12.58 -7.58 -3.98
C ASN A 102 13.63 -6.55 -4.45
N ALA A 103 13.83 -5.47 -3.69
CA ALA A 103 14.67 -4.32 -4.03
C ALA A 103 14.24 -3.50 -5.26
N ASP A 104 13.03 -3.73 -5.79
CA ASP A 104 12.46 -3.00 -6.92
C ASP A 104 11.05 -2.50 -6.53
N PRO A 105 10.97 -1.52 -5.60
CA PRO A 105 9.69 -1.05 -5.08
C PRO A 105 8.85 -0.32 -6.13
N VAL A 106 9.42 0.14 -7.25
CA VAL A 106 8.62 0.75 -8.33
C VAL A 106 7.72 -0.29 -9.01
N LYS A 107 8.16 -1.54 -9.04
CA LYS A 107 7.45 -2.65 -9.69
C LYS A 107 6.68 -3.52 -8.70
N TYR A 108 7.20 -3.65 -7.49
CA TYR A 108 6.66 -4.55 -6.47
C TYR A 108 6.26 -3.80 -5.21
N GLU A 109 5.19 -4.26 -4.59
CA GLU A 109 4.79 -3.91 -3.24
C GLU A 109 4.88 -5.15 -2.35
N ASP A 110 4.86 -5.02 -1.01
CA ASP A 110 4.67 -6.17 -0.12
C ASP A 110 3.54 -5.87 0.86
N PRO A 111 2.29 -6.05 0.44
CA PRO A 111 1.16 -5.75 1.30
C PRO A 111 1.27 -6.55 2.60
N SER A 112 1.51 -7.87 2.51
CA SER A 112 1.51 -8.75 3.69
C SER A 112 2.67 -8.51 4.68
N GLY A 113 3.72 -7.82 4.25
CA GLY A 113 5.00 -7.78 4.94
C GLY A 113 5.73 -9.12 4.91
N PHE A 114 5.51 -9.98 3.91
CA PHE A 114 6.19 -11.26 3.73
C PHE A 114 6.55 -11.57 2.27
N VAL A 115 5.76 -11.10 1.31
CA VAL A 115 5.87 -11.50 -0.08
C VAL A 115 5.71 -10.29 -0.99
N ALA A 116 6.77 -9.99 -1.72
CA ALA A 116 6.73 -9.01 -2.79
C ALA A 116 5.76 -9.47 -3.90
N THR A 117 4.85 -8.59 -4.28
CA THR A 117 3.80 -8.82 -5.28
C THR A 117 3.93 -7.76 -6.38
N SER A 118 3.84 -8.18 -7.64
CA SER A 118 3.89 -7.27 -8.78
C SER A 118 2.61 -6.44 -8.84
N ILE A 119 2.74 -5.11 -8.89
CA ILE A 119 1.60 -4.19 -8.87
C ILE A 119 0.66 -4.42 -10.06
N SER A 120 1.23 -4.67 -11.24
CA SER A 120 0.45 -4.93 -12.46
C SER A 120 -0.31 -6.26 -12.39
N GLU A 121 0.27 -7.27 -11.76
CA GLU A 121 -0.37 -8.56 -11.55
C GLU A 121 -1.47 -8.45 -10.49
N SER A 122 -1.21 -7.74 -9.38
CA SER A 122 -2.21 -7.41 -8.35
C SER A 122 -3.44 -6.72 -8.94
N ALA A 123 -3.23 -5.72 -9.81
CA ALA A 123 -4.32 -5.00 -10.47
C ALA A 123 -5.17 -5.90 -11.38
N ALA A 124 -4.52 -6.81 -12.13
CA ALA A 124 -5.21 -7.78 -12.98
C ALA A 124 -6.03 -8.78 -12.14
N VAL A 125 -5.43 -9.34 -11.07
CA VAL A 125 -6.11 -10.26 -10.15
C VAL A 125 -7.33 -9.61 -9.51
N THR A 126 -7.20 -8.36 -9.07
CA THR A 126 -8.31 -7.61 -8.45
C THR A 126 -9.47 -7.40 -9.43
N SER A 127 -9.16 -7.09 -10.69
CA SER A 127 -10.17 -6.93 -11.75
C SER A 127 -10.90 -8.24 -12.09
N ILE A 128 -10.17 -9.36 -12.09
CA ILE A 128 -10.76 -10.69 -12.26
C ILE A 128 -11.66 -11.01 -11.07
N GLN A 129 -11.18 -10.80 -9.84
CA GLN A 129 -11.93 -11.10 -8.63
C GLN A 129 -13.22 -10.27 -8.52
N SER A 130 -13.18 -8.99 -8.87
CA SER A 130 -14.37 -8.13 -8.86
C SER A 130 -15.43 -8.62 -9.86
N THR A 131 -15.00 -9.05 -11.05
CA THR A 131 -15.88 -9.65 -12.06
C THR A 131 -16.52 -10.94 -11.55
N LEU A 132 -15.72 -11.83 -10.94
CA LEU A 132 -16.21 -13.08 -10.36
C LEU A 132 -17.23 -12.84 -9.23
N ASN A 133 -16.95 -11.89 -8.35
CA ASN A 133 -17.87 -11.51 -7.28
C ASN A 133 -19.20 -11.00 -7.86
N GLY A 134 -19.17 -10.18 -8.91
CA GLY A 134 -20.37 -9.71 -9.60
C GLY A 134 -21.20 -10.86 -10.19
N ILE A 135 -20.55 -11.84 -10.82
CA ILE A 135 -21.22 -13.04 -11.36
C ILE A 135 -21.86 -13.86 -10.23
N GLN A 136 -21.15 -14.09 -9.13
CA GLN A 136 -21.67 -14.84 -7.99
C GLN A 136 -22.90 -14.17 -7.37
N HIS A 137 -22.88 -12.84 -7.21
CA HIS A 137 -24.04 -12.08 -6.73
C HIS A 137 -25.22 -12.18 -7.68
N ALA A 138 -25.00 -12.01 -8.99
CA ALA A 138 -26.05 -12.15 -10.00
C ALA A 138 -26.69 -13.55 -10.00
N HIS A 139 -25.87 -14.59 -9.82
CA HIS A 139 -26.35 -15.97 -9.71
C HIS A 139 -27.13 -16.22 -8.40
N ALA A 140 -26.69 -15.65 -7.27
CA ALA A 140 -27.41 -15.74 -6.00
C ALA A 140 -28.81 -15.11 -6.11
N LEU A 141 -28.94 -13.94 -6.76
CA LEU A 141 -30.22 -13.28 -6.99
C LEU A 141 -31.17 -14.11 -7.87
N ARG A 142 -30.64 -14.84 -8.86
CA ARG A 142 -31.44 -15.73 -9.72
C ARG A 142 -32.00 -16.96 -9.01
N LYS A 143 -31.43 -17.37 -7.86
CA LYS A 143 -31.91 -18.53 -7.08
C LYS A 143 -32.98 -18.17 -6.04
N VAL A 144 -33.27 -16.89 -5.85
CA VAL A 144 -34.23 -16.38 -4.85
C VAL A 144 -35.59 -16.03 -5.49
N ILE A 145 -35.68 -16.08 -6.82
CA ILE A 145 -36.92 -15.95 -7.62
C ILE A 145 -37.38 -17.34 -8.04
#